data_AF-A0A2N5C2M4-F1
#
_entry.id   AF-A0A2N5C2M4-F1
#
_cell.length_a   1.000
_cell.length_b   1.000
_cell.length_c   1.000
_cell.angle_alpha   90.00
_cell.angle_beta   90.00
_cell.angle_gamma   90.00
#
_symmetry.space_group_name_H-M   'P 1'
#
loop_
_entity.id
_entity.type
_entity.pdbx_description
1 polymer ?
#
loop_
_entity_poly.entity_id
_entity_poly.type
_entity_poly.pdbx_seq_one_letter_code
_entity_poly.pdbx_strand_id
1 'polypeptide(L)'
;MFITIHRHGPRALFVRAGTPVSEVPLYALHWLGTIESTADAELKADTPMLGLSPPAILYDITVHGFCVLDVPDISAVTPPRNSEREALAR
;
A
#
# COMPACT_ATOMS: atom_id res chain seq x y z
N MET A 1 12.31 6.24 -1.27
CA MET A 1 12.62 4.79 -1.36
C MET A 1 11.59 4.14 -2.27
N PHE A 2 12.02 3.42 -3.30
CA PHE A 2 11.08 2.65 -4.13
C PHE A 2 10.61 1.42 -3.37
N ILE A 3 9.29 1.24 -3.33
CA ILE A 3 8.61 0.17 -2.61
C ILE A 3 7.59 -0.51 -3.51
N THR A 4 7.27 -1.76 -3.17
CA THR A 4 6.12 -2.49 -3.72
C THR A 4 5.14 -2.73 -2.59
N ILE A 5 3.85 -2.49 -2.86
CA ILE A 5 2.75 -2.65 -1.91
C ILE A 5 1.87 -3.79 -2.41
N HIS A 6 1.76 -4.86 -1.63
CA HIS A 6 0.82 -5.95 -1.87
C HIS A 6 -0.39 -5.77 -0.96
N ARG A 7 -1.61 -5.99 -1.47
CA ARG A 7 -2.86 -5.81 -0.71
C ARG A 7 -3.78 -7.01 -0.73
N HIS A 8 -4.54 -7.16 0.35
CA HIS A 8 -5.67 -8.07 0.50
C HIS A 8 -6.72 -7.41 1.41
N GLY A 9 -7.81 -6.90 0.83
CA GLY A 9 -8.76 -6.05 1.56
C GLY A 9 -8.05 -4.91 2.32
N PRO A 10 -8.25 -4.77 3.65
CA PRO A 10 -7.60 -3.73 4.44
C PRO A 10 -6.13 -4.01 4.73
N ARG A 11 -5.60 -5.19 4.39
CA ARG A 11 -4.23 -5.57 4.74
C ARG A 11 -3.27 -5.11 3.66
N ALA A 12 -2.18 -4.47 4.07
CA ALA A 12 -1.11 -4.07 3.18
C ALA A 12 0.23 -4.60 3.69
N LEU A 13 1.02 -5.15 2.77
CA LEU A 13 2.42 -5.52 2.95
C LEU A 13 3.27 -4.61 2.09
N PHE A 14 4.16 -3.85 2.73
CA PHE A 14 5.13 -2.98 2.09
C PHE A 14 6.49 -3.66 2.10
N VAL A 15 7.16 -3.70 0.95
CA VAL A 15 8.53 -4.20 0.80
C VAL A 15 9.34 -3.25 -0.09
N ARG A 16 10.66 -3.40 -0.10
CA ARG A 16 11.50 -2.69 -1.07
C ARG A 16 11.14 -3.14 -2.49
N ALA A 17 11.11 -2.21 -3.45
CA ALA A 17 10.83 -2.55 -4.83
C ALA A 17 11.83 -3.60 -5.34
N GLY A 18 11.30 -4.63 -6.02
CA GLY A 18 12.10 -5.75 -6.52
C GLY A 18 12.37 -6.86 -5.49
N THR A 19 11.96 -6.73 -4.23
CA THR A 19 12.00 -7.83 -3.26
C THR A 19 11.00 -8.92 -3.69
N PRO A 20 11.46 -10.15 -4.00
CA PRO A 20 10.57 -11.25 -4.29
C PRO A 20 9.70 -11.59 -3.08
N VAL A 21 8.42 -11.92 -3.31
CA VAL A 21 7.50 -12.33 -2.23
C VAL A 21 8.04 -13.54 -1.44
N SER A 22 8.83 -14.40 -2.08
CA SER A 22 9.49 -15.54 -1.44
C SER A 22 10.54 -15.18 -0.38
N GLU A 23 11.02 -13.93 -0.35
CA GLU A 23 11.95 -13.44 0.67
C GLU A 23 11.24 -12.84 1.89
N VAL A 24 9.92 -12.64 1.81
CA VAL A 24 9.11 -12.14 2.93
C VAL A 24 8.86 -13.27 3.93
N PRO A 25 8.98 -13.03 5.26
CA PRO A 25 8.71 -14.05 6.25
C PRO A 25 7.32 -14.65 6.12
N LEU A 26 7.24 -15.97 6.24
CA LEU A 26 6.02 -16.74 5.99
C LEU A 26 4.84 -16.30 6.88
N TYR A 27 5.10 -15.87 8.12
CA TYR A 27 4.05 -15.36 9.01
C TYR A 27 3.42 -14.06 8.49
N ALA A 28 4.18 -13.18 7.84
CA ALA A 28 3.68 -11.94 7.26
C ALA A 28 2.84 -12.23 6.01
N LEU A 29 3.24 -13.22 5.20
CA LEU A 29 2.47 -13.71 4.07
C LEU A 29 1.17 -14.38 4.50
N HIS A 30 1.20 -15.21 5.54
CA HIS A 30 -0.01 -15.81 6.12
C HIS A 30 -0.95 -14.77 6.70
N TRP A 31 -0.41 -13.73 7.35
CA TRP A 31 -1.19 -12.62 7.84
C TRP A 31 -1.83 -11.83 6.69
N LEU A 32 -1.08 -11.54 5.61
CA LEU A 32 -1.60 -10.81 4.44
C LEU A 32 -2.75 -11.58 3.78
N GLY A 33 -2.58 -12.87 3.56
CA GLY A 33 -3.51 -13.68 2.78
C GLY A 33 -3.22 -13.65 1.28
N THR A 34 -4.22 -13.98 0.47
CA THR A 34 -4.07 -14.01 -1.00
C THR A 34 -3.90 -12.59 -1.53
N ILE A 35 -2.79 -12.30 -2.22
CA ILE A 35 -2.55 -11.00 -2.83
C ILE A 35 -3.62 -10.72 -3.89
N GLU A 36 -4.41 -9.67 -3.68
CA GLU A 36 -5.47 -9.22 -4.59
C GLU A 36 -4.97 -8.14 -5.55
N SER A 37 -4.05 -7.29 -5.09
CA SER A 37 -3.43 -6.25 -5.92
C SER A 37 -2.00 -5.96 -5.50
N THR A 38 -1.23 -5.43 -6.45
CA THR A 38 0.15 -4.99 -6.25
C THR A 38 0.36 -3.65 -6.93
N ALA A 39 1.06 -2.74 -6.27
CA ALA A 39 1.40 -1.43 -6.81
C ALA A 39 2.82 -1.03 -6.42
N ASP A 40 3.56 -0.47 -7.37
CA ASP A 40 4.87 0.14 -7.11
C ASP A 40 4.71 1.64 -6.83
N ALA A 41 5.52 2.15 -5.91
CA ALA A 41 5.49 3.55 -5.52
C ALA A 41 6.86 4.03 -5.01
N GLU A 42 7.04 5.36 -4.99
CA GLU A 42 8.12 5.98 -4.23
C GLU A 42 7.58 6.46 -2.88
N LEU A 43 8.10 5.91 -1.78
CA LEU A 43 7.79 6.34 -0.42
C LEU A 43 8.90 7.25 0.11
N LYS A 44 8.53 8.44 0.56
CA LYS A 44 9.39 9.44 1.19
C LYS A 44 8.90 9.71 2.62
N ALA A 45 9.76 10.27 3.46
CA ALA A 45 9.42 10.58 4.84
C ALA A 45 8.26 11.58 4.97
N ASP A 46 8.03 12.38 3.94
CA ASP A 46 6.98 13.40 3.81
C ASP A 46 5.81 12.96 2.91
N THR A 47 5.76 11.71 2.45
CA THR A 47 4.65 11.21 1.63
C THR A 47 3.34 11.34 2.40
N PRO A 48 2.30 12.01 1.86
CA PRO A 48 1.04 12.14 2.57
C PRO A 48 0.34 10.78 2.69
N MET A 49 0.12 10.33 3.93
CA MET A 49 -0.60 9.08 4.23
C MET A 49 -1.54 9.31 5.42
N LEU A 50 -2.86 9.17 5.19
CA LEU A 50 -3.84 9.45 6.22
C LEU A 50 -3.73 8.42 7.37
N GLY A 51 -3.49 8.91 8.59
CA GLY A 51 -3.42 8.06 9.79
C GLY A 51 -2.18 7.15 9.86
N LEU A 52 -1.22 7.29 8.94
CA LEU A 52 -0.01 6.48 8.88
C LEU A 52 1.23 7.38 8.95
N SER A 53 2.31 6.84 9.49
CA SER A 53 3.61 7.53 9.58
C SER A 53 4.56 6.97 8.51
N PRO A 54 4.79 7.69 7.39
CA PRO A 54 5.76 7.27 6.38
C PRO A 54 7.17 7.01 6.95
N PRO A 55 7.71 7.83 7.88
CA PRO A 55 9.00 7.53 8.50
C PRO A 55 9.03 6.20 9.26
N ALA A 56 7.94 5.83 9.94
CA ALA A 56 7.86 4.54 10.64
C ALA A 56 7.83 3.36 9.66
N ILE A 57 7.07 3.49 8.57
CA ILE A 57 7.03 2.48 7.50
C ILE A 57 8.42 2.33 6.86
N LEU A 58 9.09 3.44 6.56
CA LEU A 58 10.45 3.43 6.02
C LEU A 58 11.44 2.77 6.98
N TYR A 59 11.31 3.03 8.28
CA TYR A 59 12.13 2.39 9.31
C TYR A 59 11.92 0.87 9.30
N ASP A 60 10.67 0.39 9.35
CA ASP A 60 10.37 -1.03 9.37
C ASP A 60 10.87 -1.75 8.11
N ILE A 61 10.65 -1.18 6.92
CA ILE A 61 11.16 -1.77 5.67
C ILE A 61 12.69 -1.79 5.67
N THR A 62 13.35 -0.77 6.26
CA THR A 62 14.81 -0.69 6.28
C THR A 62 15.43 -1.68 7.27
N VAL A 63 14.84 -1.82 8.46
CA VAL A 63 15.37 -2.62 9.57
C VAL A 63 14.93 -4.08 9.48
N HIS A 64 13.68 -4.32 9.11
CA HIS A 64 13.06 -5.65 9.09
C HIS A 64 12.88 -6.22 7.67
N GLY A 65 13.06 -5.40 6.63
CA GLY A 65 12.89 -5.79 5.24
C GLY A 65 11.45 -5.69 4.73
N PHE A 66 10.47 -5.51 5.62
CA PHE A 66 9.05 -5.38 5.29
C PHE A 66 8.30 -4.59 6.37
N CYS A 67 7.09 -4.15 6.05
CA CYS A 67 6.14 -3.57 7.01
C CYS A 67 4.73 -4.08 6.68
N VAL A 68 3.97 -4.52 7.70
CA VAL A 68 2.57 -4.97 7.54
C VAL A 68 1.65 -4.04 8.31
N LEU A 69 0.54 -3.64 7.69
CA LEU A 69 -0.39 -2.67 8.26
C LEU A 69 -1.83 -3.00 7.85
N ASP A 70 -2.76 -2.83 8.80
CA ASP A 70 -4.18 -2.69 8.48
C ASP A 70 -4.42 -1.23 8.04
N VAL A 71 -4.64 -1.06 6.74
CA VAL A 71 -5.04 0.19 6.11
C VAL A 71 -6.55 0.09 5.84
N PRO A 72 -7.39 0.64 6.73
CA PRO A 72 -8.84 0.61 6.50
C PRO A 72 -9.15 1.29 5.16
N ASP A 73 -10.00 0.64 4.36
CA ASP A 73 -10.49 1.23 3.12
C ASP A 73 -11.26 2.50 3.46
N ILE A 74 -10.73 3.65 3.06
CA ILE A 74 -11.46 4.91 3.18
C ILE A 74 -12.45 4.94 2.01
N SER A 75 -13.68 4.45 2.21
CA SER A 75 -14.73 4.39 1.17
C SER A 75 -15.25 5.77 0.66
N ALA A 76 -14.49 6.86 0.78
CA ALA A 76 -15.03 8.22 0.58
C ALA A 76 -14.34 9.09 -0.47
N VAL A 77 -13.37 8.59 -1.25
CA VAL A 77 -12.81 9.36 -2.38
C VAL A 77 -12.73 8.48 -3.62
N THR A 78 -13.89 8.17 -4.18
CA THR A 78 -13.96 7.84 -5.61
C THR A 78 -13.81 9.17 -6.35
N PRO A 79 -12.69 9.46 -7.05
CA PRO A 79 -12.72 10.55 -8.01
C PRO A 79 -13.84 10.22 -9.02
N PRO A 80 -14.72 11.18 -9.37
CA PRO A 80 -15.84 10.91 -10.26
C PRO A 80 -15.30 10.28 -11.54
N ARG A 81 -15.93 9.19 -12.01
CA ARG A 81 -15.58 8.61 -13.31
C ARG A 81 -15.82 9.70 -14.35
N ASN A 82 -14.93 9.85 -15.34
CA ASN A 82 -15.05 10.86 -16.40
C ASN A 82 -16.44 10.87 -17.09
N SER A 83 -17.17 9.76 -17.07
CA SER A 83 -18.55 9.65 -17.55
C SER A 83 -19.58 10.50 -16.80
N GLU A 84 -19.30 10.94 -15.56
CA GLU A 84 -20.19 11.80 -14.77
C GLU A 84 -19.94 13.29 -15.02
N ARG A 85 -18.76 13.66 -15.53
CA ARG A 85 -18.46 15.05 -15.93
C ARG A 85 -19.20 15.47 -17.19
N GLU A 86 -19.45 14.55 -18.12
CA GLU A 86 -20.17 14.85 -19.37
C GLU A 86 -21.69 14.97 -19.18
N ALA A 87 -22.24 14.38 -18.12
CA ALA A 87 -23.67 14.47 -17.80
C ALA A 87 -24.05 15.78 -17.08
N LEU A 88 -23.10 16.46 -16.44
CA LEU A 88 -23.33 17.73 -15.72
C LEU A 88 -23.10 18.98 -16.60
N ALA A 89 -22.66 18.78 -17.85
CA ALA A 89 -22.39 19.85 -18.82
C ALA A 89 -23.46 19.91 -19.95
N ARG A 90 -24.60 19.25 -19.77
CA ARG A 90 -25.81 19.35 -20.61
C ARG A 90 -26.99 19.77 -19.74
#